data_AF-A0A6N7SNR8-F1
#
_entry.id   AF-A0A6N7SNR8-F1
#
_cell.length_a   1.000
_cell.length_b   1.000
_cell.length_c   1.000
_cell.angle_alpha   90.00
_cell.angle_beta   90.00
_cell.angle_gamma   90.00
#
_symmetry.space_group_name_H-M   'P 1'
#
loop_
_entity.id
_entity.type
_entity.pdbx_description
1 polymer ?
#
loop_
_entity_poly.entity_id
_entity_poly.type
_entity_poly.pdbx_seq_one_letter_code
_entity_poly.pdbx_strand_id
1 'polypeptide(L)'
;MSMKSKVKPGINDLQTMHPHTAAQWHTYKNGRLTPKEVFAYSGKKVWWQTAALWHKGRNGDTETLDGMELDLYLPEENIAFEYNGLWAHSFRERKLCDARKLSLCREKNILLIRICETRTVNRHVQGEHLIECVADGTCEYLTAGSSQRVHWKHTAVFQGREFLHAWKATVKSRMQGNGCPYCGNKKVLKGYNDLESCYPEIAEKWDRIRNAPALPDGFTSASARRVYWTDRVKPVKISDRTK
;
A
#
# COMPACT_ATOMS: atom_id res chain seq x y z
N MET A 1 32.74 -25.47 31.22
CA MET A 1 31.31 -25.87 31.22
C MET A 1 30.47 -24.63 31.46
N SER A 2 29.79 -24.09 30.43
CA SER A 2 28.89 -22.94 30.63
C SER A 2 27.60 -23.46 31.28
N MET A 3 27.32 -23.04 32.52
CA MET A 3 26.04 -23.32 33.17
C MET A 3 24.93 -22.74 32.30
N LYS A 4 24.14 -23.61 31.64
CA LYS A 4 22.93 -23.18 30.96
C LYS A 4 21.95 -22.70 32.04
N SER A 5 21.87 -21.38 32.23
CA SER A 5 20.91 -20.75 33.13
C SER A 5 19.49 -21.16 32.74
N LYS A 6 18.78 -21.79 33.67
CA LYS A 6 17.38 -22.18 33.49
C LYS A 6 16.51 -20.93 33.41
N VAL A 7 15.60 -20.87 32.44
CA VAL A 7 14.65 -19.77 32.31
C VAL A 7 13.66 -19.81 33.48
N LYS A 8 13.35 -18.64 34.04
CA LYS A 8 12.36 -18.39 35.07
C LYS A 8 11.42 -17.29 34.53
N PRO A 9 10.24 -17.67 33.98
CA PRO A 9 9.26 -16.72 33.47
C PRO A 9 8.90 -15.67 34.53
N GLY A 10 8.85 -14.39 34.14
CA GLY A 10 8.61 -13.26 35.03
C GLY A 10 9.84 -12.73 35.77
N ILE A 11 11.03 -13.32 35.57
CA ILE A 11 12.26 -12.91 36.28
C ILE A 11 13.41 -12.68 35.31
N ASN A 12 13.77 -13.70 34.52
CA ASN A 12 14.98 -13.67 33.68
C ASN A 12 14.75 -14.10 32.23
N ASP A 13 13.49 -14.24 31.83
CA ASP A 13 13.12 -14.46 30.44
C ASP A 13 13.24 -13.18 29.60
N LEU A 14 13.30 -13.37 28.29
CA LEU A 14 13.46 -12.31 27.31
C LEU A 14 12.31 -11.30 27.37
N GLN A 15 11.07 -11.72 27.66
CA GLN A 15 9.94 -10.80 27.75
C GLN A 15 10.07 -9.86 28.94
N THR A 16 10.45 -10.40 30.10
CA THR A 16 10.60 -9.60 31.32
C THR A 16 11.82 -8.69 31.26
N MET A 17 12.98 -9.20 30.82
CA MET A 17 14.22 -8.42 30.85
C MET A 17 14.36 -7.45 29.67
N HIS A 18 13.81 -7.79 28.51
CA HIS A 18 13.97 -7.02 27.27
C HIS A 18 12.63 -6.89 26.51
N PRO A 19 11.64 -6.16 27.06
CA PRO A 19 10.29 -6.09 26.47
C PRO A 19 10.27 -5.50 25.06
N HIS A 20 11.12 -4.51 24.75
CA HIS A 20 11.23 -3.94 23.40
C HIS A 20 11.80 -4.93 22.38
N THR A 21 12.75 -5.76 22.79
CA THR A 21 13.32 -6.81 21.93
C THR A 21 12.33 -7.95 21.78
N ALA A 22 11.67 -8.37 22.86
CA ALA A 22 10.59 -9.37 22.82
C ALA A 22 9.40 -8.94 21.93
N ALA A 23 9.13 -7.63 21.83
CA ALA A 23 8.12 -7.10 20.91
C ALA A 23 8.47 -7.30 19.43
N GLN A 24 9.75 -7.50 19.10
CA GLN A 24 10.23 -7.81 17.74
C GLN A 24 10.24 -9.32 17.47
N TRP A 25 9.65 -10.15 18.33
CA TRP A 25 9.66 -11.60 18.17
C TRP A 25 8.79 -12.07 17.00
N HIS A 26 9.33 -12.90 16.12
CA HIS A 26 8.54 -13.48 15.04
C HIS A 26 7.74 -14.70 15.52
N THR A 27 6.44 -14.53 15.77
CA THR A 27 5.57 -15.58 16.35
C THR A 27 5.50 -16.85 15.51
N TYR A 28 5.29 -16.74 14.20
CA TYR A 28 5.13 -17.92 13.32
C TYR A 28 6.43 -18.72 13.10
N LYS A 29 7.55 -18.04 12.76
CA LYS A 29 8.82 -18.71 12.48
C LYS A 29 9.49 -19.35 13.69
N ASN A 30 9.14 -18.89 14.89
CA ASN A 30 9.61 -19.50 16.14
C ASN A 30 8.71 -20.64 16.64
N GLY A 31 7.62 -20.96 15.93
CA GLY A 31 6.70 -22.03 16.29
C GLY A 31 6.04 -21.78 17.65
N ARG A 32 6.04 -22.80 18.52
CA ARG A 32 5.46 -22.69 19.87
C ARG A 32 6.36 -21.94 20.87
N LEU A 33 7.59 -21.58 20.50
CA LEU A 33 8.53 -20.94 21.41
C LEU A 33 8.15 -19.48 21.64
N THR A 34 7.94 -19.12 22.91
CA THR A 34 7.63 -17.75 23.32
C THR A 34 8.83 -17.03 23.94
N PRO A 35 8.86 -15.69 23.94
CA PRO A 35 9.87 -14.92 24.67
C PRO A 35 9.96 -15.27 26.18
N LYS A 36 8.86 -15.71 26.80
CA LYS A 36 8.82 -16.13 28.21
C LYS A 36 9.60 -17.42 28.49
N GLU A 37 9.83 -18.21 27.45
CA GLU A 37 10.52 -19.51 27.52
C GLU A 37 11.99 -19.41 27.09
N VAL A 38 12.47 -18.20 26.81
CA VAL A 38 13.85 -17.95 26.39
C VAL A 38 14.55 -17.07 27.42
N PHE A 39 15.66 -17.58 27.96
CA PHE A 39 16.52 -16.79 28.82
C PHE A 39 17.12 -15.60 28.04
N ALA A 40 17.05 -14.41 28.61
CA ALA A 40 17.36 -13.15 27.94
C ALA A 40 18.75 -13.12 27.27
N TYR A 41 19.74 -13.74 27.90
CA TYR A 41 21.12 -13.83 27.40
C TYR A 41 21.47 -15.18 26.80
N SER A 42 20.46 -15.97 26.40
CA SER A 42 20.72 -17.24 25.75
C SER A 42 21.32 -17.03 24.36
N GLY A 43 22.27 -17.89 23.97
CA GLY A 43 22.75 -17.96 22.58
C GLY A 43 21.76 -18.65 21.62
N LYS A 44 20.48 -18.79 22.00
CA LYS A 44 19.47 -19.48 21.20
C LYS A 44 19.12 -18.62 19.99
N LYS A 45 19.36 -19.15 18.79
CA LYS A 45 19.00 -18.48 17.54
C LYS A 45 17.49 -18.54 17.34
N VAL A 46 16.89 -17.39 17.11
CA VAL A 46 15.45 -17.19 16.95
C VAL A 46 15.20 -16.16 15.85
N TRP A 47 14.00 -16.18 15.28
CA TRP A 47 13.60 -15.26 14.23
C TRP A 47 13.02 -13.98 14.83
N TRP A 48 13.44 -12.85 14.28
CA TRP A 48 12.93 -11.52 14.61
C TRP A 48 12.12 -10.97 13.43
N GLN A 49 11.16 -10.09 13.74
CA GLN A 49 10.35 -9.36 12.77
C GLN A 49 10.68 -7.87 12.88
N THR A 50 10.91 -7.21 11.75
CA THR A 50 11.17 -5.77 11.74
C THR A 50 9.86 -5.00 11.87
N ALA A 51 9.90 -3.90 12.62
CA ALA A 51 8.76 -3.05 12.98
C ALA A 51 8.09 -2.31 11.81
N ALA A 52 8.54 -2.49 10.57
CA ALA A 52 8.29 -1.51 9.52
C ALA A 52 6.83 -1.44 9.01
N LEU A 53 5.99 -2.46 9.20
CA LEU A 53 4.60 -2.43 8.69
C LEU A 53 3.54 -3.14 9.55
N TRP A 54 3.92 -3.88 10.61
CA TRP A 54 2.96 -4.73 11.35
C TRP A 54 2.37 -4.12 12.63
N HIS A 55 2.93 -3.00 13.15
CA HIS A 55 2.44 -2.41 14.40
C HIS A 55 1.10 -1.67 14.29
N LYS A 56 0.58 -1.51 13.07
CA LYS A 56 -0.74 -0.88 12.84
C LYS A 56 -1.86 -1.90 12.70
N GLY A 57 -1.55 -3.18 12.45
CA GLY A 57 -2.56 -4.20 12.21
C GLY A 57 -2.95 -4.98 13.45
N ARG A 58 -4.24 -5.31 13.59
CA ARG A 58 -4.77 -6.28 14.55
C ARG A 58 -5.08 -7.59 13.82
N ASN A 59 -4.48 -8.70 14.25
CA ASN A 59 -4.77 -10.04 13.71
C ASN A 59 -5.90 -10.69 14.53
N GLY A 60 -6.86 -11.34 13.87
CA GLY A 60 -7.98 -12.02 14.54
C GLY A 60 -8.83 -11.06 15.38
N ASP A 61 -9.11 -9.87 14.84
CA ASP A 61 -9.81 -8.79 15.53
C ASP A 61 -11.31 -9.10 15.64
N THR A 62 -11.78 -9.37 16.84
CA THR A 62 -13.21 -9.61 17.12
C THR A 62 -13.93 -8.40 17.72
N GLU A 63 -13.18 -7.39 18.18
CA GLU A 63 -13.74 -6.22 18.87
C GLU A 63 -14.38 -5.23 17.89
N THR A 64 -13.76 -5.05 16.73
CA THR A 64 -14.14 -4.01 15.76
C THR A 64 -15.50 -4.31 15.13
N LEU A 65 -15.82 -5.60 14.96
CA LEU A 65 -16.99 -6.05 14.24
C LEU A 65 -18.01 -6.75 15.17
N ASP A 66 -18.15 -6.23 16.39
CA ASP A 66 -19.17 -6.63 17.36
C ASP A 66 -19.15 -8.16 17.67
N GLY A 67 -17.95 -8.69 17.89
CA GLY A 67 -17.68 -10.11 18.17
C GLY A 67 -17.38 -10.95 16.93
N MET A 68 -17.47 -10.39 15.73
CA MET A 68 -17.11 -11.06 14.49
C MET A 68 -15.64 -10.84 14.15
N GLU A 69 -14.90 -11.92 13.89
CA GLU A 69 -13.45 -11.89 13.65
C GLU A 69 -13.10 -11.32 12.27
N LEU A 70 -12.08 -10.45 12.23
CA LEU A 70 -11.35 -10.04 11.03
C LEU A 70 -9.94 -10.64 11.05
N ASP A 71 -9.54 -11.40 10.02
CA ASP A 71 -8.23 -12.09 10.01
C ASP A 71 -7.07 -11.10 10.18
N LEU A 72 -7.16 -9.94 9.53
CA LEU A 72 -6.27 -8.80 9.73
C LEU A 72 -7.04 -7.49 9.55
N TYR A 73 -6.94 -6.57 10.49
CA TYR A 73 -7.55 -5.24 10.43
C TYR A 73 -6.50 -4.14 10.59
N LEU A 74 -6.54 -3.13 9.72
CA LEU A 74 -5.70 -1.93 9.73
C LEU A 74 -6.58 -0.72 10.12
N PRO A 75 -6.58 -0.29 11.39
CA PRO A 75 -7.48 0.75 11.89
C PRO A 75 -7.23 2.14 11.31
N GLU A 76 -5.97 2.49 11.01
CA GLU A 76 -5.64 3.83 10.49
C GLU A 76 -6.18 4.05 9.07
N GLU A 77 -6.19 3.01 8.25
CA GLU A 77 -6.69 3.02 6.89
C GLU A 77 -8.16 2.58 6.79
N ASN A 78 -8.72 2.08 7.89
CA ASN A 78 -10.03 1.44 7.98
C ASN A 78 -10.19 0.29 6.98
N ILE A 79 -9.16 -0.57 6.86
CA ILE A 79 -9.12 -1.69 5.91
C ILE A 79 -9.02 -3.01 6.67
N ALA A 80 -9.85 -3.99 6.31
CA ALA A 80 -9.77 -5.35 6.81
C ALA A 80 -9.43 -6.35 5.70
N PHE A 81 -8.78 -7.44 6.05
CA PHE A 81 -8.43 -8.55 5.19
C PHE A 81 -9.02 -9.85 5.72
N GLU A 82 -9.51 -10.69 4.82
CA GLU A 82 -9.99 -12.05 5.11
C GLU A 82 -9.32 -13.04 4.17
N TYR A 83 -8.90 -14.20 4.67
CA TYR A 83 -8.39 -15.30 3.86
C TYR A 83 -9.45 -16.41 3.75
N ASN A 84 -10.08 -16.54 2.58
CA ASN A 84 -11.00 -17.64 2.32
C ASN A 84 -10.24 -18.81 1.66
N GLY A 85 -9.75 -19.75 2.48
CA GLY A 85 -9.21 -21.02 1.99
C GLY A 85 -10.29 -21.91 1.34
N LEU A 86 -9.90 -22.73 0.38
CA LEU A 86 -10.76 -23.61 -0.45
C LEU A 86 -11.61 -24.65 0.32
N TRP A 87 -11.53 -24.71 1.64
CA TRP A 87 -12.14 -25.76 2.49
C TRP A 87 -13.27 -25.28 3.41
N ALA A 88 -14.07 -24.31 2.97
CA ALA A 88 -15.37 -24.01 3.58
C ALA A 88 -16.45 -23.62 2.56
N HIS A 89 -16.61 -24.41 1.49
CA HIS A 89 -17.67 -24.23 0.48
C HIS A 89 -18.76 -25.31 0.52
N SER A 90 -19.21 -25.64 1.72
CA SER A 90 -20.53 -26.23 1.93
C SER A 90 -21.09 -25.65 3.23
N PHE A 91 -22.42 -25.61 3.35
CA PHE A 91 -23.23 -25.05 4.44
C PHE A 91 -23.72 -23.60 4.24
N ARG A 92 -25.04 -23.55 4.00
CA ARG A 92 -25.94 -22.40 3.85
C ARG A 92 -25.78 -21.32 4.93
N GLU A 93 -25.28 -21.72 6.11
CA GLU A 93 -25.05 -20.87 7.29
C GLU A 93 -23.86 -19.91 7.15
N ARG A 94 -22.82 -20.29 6.39
CA ARG A 94 -21.61 -19.46 6.23
C ARG A 94 -21.81 -18.30 5.24
N LYS A 95 -22.70 -18.47 4.24
CA LYS A 95 -23.15 -17.37 3.35
C LYS A 95 -23.84 -16.24 4.12
N LEU A 96 -24.62 -16.59 5.15
CA LEU A 96 -25.27 -15.61 6.02
C LEU A 96 -24.25 -14.90 6.91
N CYS A 97 -23.23 -15.62 7.39
CA CYS A 97 -22.12 -15.03 8.15
C CYS A 97 -21.30 -14.05 7.28
N ASP A 98 -20.93 -14.44 6.06
CA ASP A 98 -20.22 -13.58 5.10
C ASP A 98 -21.02 -12.32 4.75
N ALA A 99 -22.33 -12.47 4.52
CA ALA A 99 -23.22 -11.33 4.26
C ALA A 99 -23.32 -10.39 5.47
N ARG A 100 -23.41 -10.95 6.69
CA ARG A 100 -23.43 -10.17 7.93
C ARG A 100 -22.10 -9.46 8.18
N LYS A 101 -20.96 -10.13 7.93
CA LYS A 101 -19.61 -9.54 8.00
C LYS A 101 -19.51 -8.33 7.09
N LEU A 102 -19.96 -8.50 5.85
CA LEU A 102 -19.97 -7.44 4.86
C LEU A 102 -20.86 -6.26 5.28
N SER A 103 -22.05 -6.53 5.83
CA SER A 103 -22.95 -5.48 6.33
C SER A 103 -22.33 -4.70 7.50
N LEU A 104 -21.74 -5.40 8.48
CA LEU A 104 -21.09 -4.74 9.63
C LEU A 104 -19.87 -3.92 9.19
N CYS A 105 -19.08 -4.42 8.25
CA CYS A 105 -17.96 -3.66 7.69
C CYS A 105 -18.47 -2.37 7.02
N ARG A 106 -19.59 -2.42 6.29
CA ARG A 106 -20.20 -1.23 5.69
C ARG A 106 -20.70 -0.23 6.72
N GLU A 107 -21.41 -0.69 7.75
CA GLU A 107 -21.92 0.17 8.82
C GLU A 107 -20.78 0.92 9.52
N LYS A 108 -19.61 0.29 9.66
CA LYS A 108 -18.41 0.86 10.27
C LYS A 108 -17.44 1.48 9.25
N ASN A 109 -17.85 1.59 7.98
CA ASN A 109 -17.08 2.16 6.87
C ASN A 109 -15.72 1.47 6.62
N ILE A 110 -15.60 0.19 6.98
CA ILE A 110 -14.40 -0.63 6.83
C ILE A 110 -14.36 -1.21 5.40
N LEU A 111 -13.25 -0.97 4.70
CA LEU A 111 -12.97 -1.61 3.41
C LEU A 111 -12.54 -3.06 3.62
N LEU A 112 -13.40 -4.02 3.26
CA LEU A 112 -13.09 -5.44 3.36
C LEU A 112 -12.45 -5.98 2.07
N ILE A 113 -11.23 -6.48 2.18
CA ILE A 113 -10.49 -7.18 1.13
C ILE A 113 -10.50 -8.67 1.45
N ARG A 114 -10.93 -9.52 0.52
CA ARG A 114 -10.91 -10.97 0.71
C ARG A 114 -9.88 -11.59 -0.23
N ILE A 115 -9.13 -12.57 0.25
CA ILE A 115 -8.17 -13.35 -0.53
C ILE A 115 -8.77 -14.75 -0.65
N CYS A 116 -9.27 -15.10 -1.83
CA CYS A 116 -9.91 -16.39 -2.10
C CYS A 116 -8.96 -17.32 -2.83
N GLU A 117 -8.80 -18.55 -2.34
CA GLU A 117 -8.19 -19.61 -3.15
C GLU A 117 -9.17 -20.08 -4.24
N THR A 118 -8.72 -20.20 -5.49
CA THR A 118 -9.53 -20.73 -6.60
C THR A 118 -9.09 -22.14 -7.00
N ARG A 119 -10.04 -23.00 -7.41
CA ARG A 119 -9.74 -24.31 -8.03
C ARG A 119 -9.64 -24.13 -9.54
N THR A 120 -8.48 -24.44 -10.12
CA THR A 120 -8.40 -24.80 -11.55
C THR A 120 -8.86 -26.25 -11.73
N VAL A 121 -9.61 -26.52 -12.80
CA VAL A 121 -10.30 -27.81 -13.03
C VAL A 121 -9.35 -28.97 -13.39
N ASN A 122 -8.03 -28.80 -13.28
CA ASN A 122 -7.08 -29.86 -13.57
C ASN A 122 -6.08 -30.04 -12.43
N ARG A 123 -5.95 -31.30 -12.00
CA ARG A 123 -5.14 -31.77 -10.87
C ARG A 123 -3.73 -31.15 -10.88
N HIS A 124 -3.34 -30.62 -9.71
CA HIS A 124 -1.98 -30.25 -9.33
C HIS A 124 -1.25 -29.18 -10.15
N VAL A 125 -1.60 -27.90 -10.00
CA VAL A 125 -0.63 -26.78 -10.03
C VAL A 125 -1.13 -25.62 -9.13
N GLN A 126 -0.27 -25.20 -8.20
CA GLN A 126 -0.17 -23.90 -7.50
C GLN A 126 -1.43 -22.99 -7.50
N GLY A 127 -2.12 -22.91 -6.35
CA GLY A 127 -3.34 -22.12 -6.17
C GLY A 127 -3.16 -20.64 -6.51
N GLU A 128 -3.86 -20.18 -7.54
CA GLU A 128 -4.00 -18.76 -7.83
C GLU A 128 -4.87 -18.12 -6.74
N HIS A 129 -4.34 -17.10 -6.08
CA HIS A 129 -5.04 -16.32 -5.07
C HIS A 129 -5.79 -15.17 -5.76
N LEU A 130 -7.11 -15.12 -5.60
CA LEU A 130 -7.96 -14.03 -6.08
C LEU A 130 -8.08 -12.97 -4.96
N ILE A 131 -7.79 -11.70 -5.26
CA ILE A 131 -8.02 -10.58 -4.34
C ILE A 131 -9.38 -9.95 -4.69
N GLU A 132 -10.36 -10.09 -3.80
CA GLU A 132 -11.67 -9.45 -3.86
C GLU A 132 -11.65 -8.14 -3.05
N CYS A 133 -12.13 -7.05 -3.64
CA CYS A 133 -12.34 -5.79 -2.94
C CYS A 133 -13.85 -5.51 -3.00
N VAL A 134 -14.54 -5.52 -1.86
CA VAL A 134 -16.00 -5.41 -1.84
C VAL A 134 -16.38 -4.00 -1.39
N ALA A 135 -16.62 -3.11 -2.36
CA ALA A 135 -16.58 -1.67 -2.11
C ALA A 135 -17.88 -0.88 -2.32
N ASP A 136 -19.10 -1.45 -2.27
CA ASP A 136 -20.36 -0.64 -2.31
C ASP A 136 -21.69 -1.41 -2.38
N GLY A 137 -21.72 -2.74 -2.50
CA GLY A 137 -23.00 -3.44 -2.73
C GLY A 137 -23.04 -4.24 -4.01
N THR A 138 -22.13 -3.99 -4.93
CA THR A 138 -21.87 -4.90 -6.03
C THR A 138 -20.67 -5.75 -5.65
N CYS A 139 -20.84 -7.08 -5.69
CA CYS A 139 -19.70 -8.00 -5.66
C CYS A 139 -19.05 -7.95 -7.06
N GLU A 140 -18.51 -6.79 -7.43
CA GLU A 140 -17.79 -6.65 -8.69
C GLU A 140 -16.33 -7.07 -8.45
N TYR A 141 -16.03 -8.31 -8.84
CA TYR A 141 -14.67 -8.82 -8.89
C TYR A 141 -13.75 -7.82 -9.61
N LEU A 142 -12.81 -7.19 -8.88
CA LEU A 142 -11.74 -6.40 -9.49
C LEU A 142 -10.64 -7.34 -10.01
N THR A 143 -10.87 -7.90 -11.21
CA THR A 143 -9.84 -8.66 -11.90
C THR A 143 -8.81 -7.73 -12.55
N ALA A 144 -7.61 -8.24 -12.82
CA ALA A 144 -6.54 -7.49 -13.52
C ALA A 144 -7.00 -6.92 -14.89
N GLY A 145 -7.98 -7.55 -15.54
CA GLY A 145 -8.56 -7.10 -16.80
C GLY A 145 -9.72 -6.10 -16.67
N SER A 146 -10.11 -5.72 -15.44
CA SER A 146 -11.31 -4.92 -15.19
C SER A 146 -11.22 -3.49 -15.75
N SER A 147 -12.31 -3.07 -16.41
CA SER A 147 -12.48 -1.69 -16.87
C SER A 147 -12.93 -0.73 -15.75
N GLN A 148 -13.11 -1.23 -14.52
CA GLN A 148 -13.56 -0.42 -13.39
C GLN A 148 -12.53 0.68 -13.06
N ARG A 149 -13.02 1.91 -12.90
CA ARG A 149 -12.20 3.07 -12.54
C ARG A 149 -12.07 3.16 -11.03
N VAL A 150 -10.84 3.09 -10.54
CA VAL A 150 -10.53 3.22 -9.11
C VAL A 150 -9.55 4.36 -8.86
N HIS A 151 -9.42 4.75 -7.60
CA HIS A 151 -8.43 5.72 -7.14
C HIS A 151 -7.10 5.02 -6.88
N TRP A 152 -6.05 5.47 -7.57
CA TRP A 152 -4.68 5.02 -7.39
C TRP A 152 -3.92 6.06 -6.58
N LYS A 153 -3.09 5.60 -5.65
CA LYS A 153 -2.20 6.45 -4.87
C LYS A 153 -0.83 5.82 -4.70
N HIS A 154 0.21 6.65 -4.68
CA HIS A 154 1.53 6.26 -4.18
C HIS A 154 2.29 7.51 -3.73
N THR A 155 3.35 7.30 -2.95
CA THR A 155 4.31 8.33 -2.60
C THR A 155 5.45 8.32 -3.61
N ALA A 156 5.88 9.50 -4.07
CA ALA A 156 7.09 9.71 -4.84
C ALA A 156 8.06 10.59 -4.04
N VAL A 157 9.35 10.39 -4.22
CA VAL A 157 10.38 11.24 -3.61
C VAL A 157 11.05 12.07 -4.70
N PHE A 158 11.13 13.38 -4.50
CA PHE A 158 11.83 14.31 -5.37
C PHE A 158 12.62 15.30 -4.54
N GLN A 159 13.92 15.42 -4.81
CA GLN A 159 14.85 16.30 -4.06
C GLN A 159 14.74 16.13 -2.53
N GLY A 160 14.61 14.89 -2.05
CA GLY A 160 14.50 14.58 -0.62
C GLY A 160 13.14 14.90 0.03
N ARG A 161 12.15 15.34 -0.74
CA ARG A 161 10.78 15.61 -0.27
C ARG A 161 9.81 14.56 -0.79
N GLU A 162 8.83 14.21 0.04
CA GLU A 162 7.75 13.28 -0.32
C GLU A 162 6.59 14.02 -0.99
N PHE A 163 6.07 13.42 -2.07
CA PHE A 163 4.90 13.88 -2.80
C PHE A 163 3.88 12.75 -2.90
N LEU A 164 2.67 13.01 -2.42
CA LEU A 164 1.55 12.08 -2.58
C LEU A 164 0.91 12.26 -3.96
N HIS A 165 1.00 11.23 -4.80
CA HIS A 165 0.34 11.21 -6.09
C HIS A 165 -0.98 10.46 -5.97
N ALA A 166 -2.08 11.11 -6.36
CA ALA A 166 -3.40 10.50 -6.43
C ALA A 166 -4.07 10.76 -7.80
N TRP A 167 -4.62 9.71 -8.42
CA TRP A 167 -5.33 9.82 -9.70
C TRP A 167 -6.36 8.71 -9.91
N LYS A 168 -7.32 8.94 -10.82
CA LYS A 168 -8.30 7.93 -11.24
C LYS A 168 -7.84 7.23 -12.53
N ALA A 169 -7.85 5.91 -12.55
CA ALA A 169 -7.60 5.11 -13.75
C ALA A 169 -8.27 3.73 -13.65
N THR A 170 -8.44 3.05 -14.79
CA THR A 170 -8.98 1.68 -14.80
C THR A 170 -7.93 0.65 -14.37
N VAL A 171 -8.35 -0.46 -13.77
CA VAL A 171 -7.45 -1.57 -13.40
C VAL A 171 -6.72 -2.10 -14.64
N LYS A 172 -7.46 -2.39 -15.72
CA LYS A 172 -6.91 -2.83 -17.00
C LYS A 172 -5.80 -1.91 -17.52
N SER A 173 -6.01 -0.59 -17.50
CA SER A 173 -5.02 0.37 -18.01
C SER A 173 -3.71 0.30 -17.22
N ARG A 174 -3.80 0.16 -15.88
CA ARG A 174 -2.63 0.02 -15.00
C ARG A 174 -1.88 -1.28 -15.25
N MET A 175 -2.59 -2.38 -15.43
CA MET A 175 -2.00 -3.69 -15.73
C MET A 175 -1.31 -3.72 -17.10
N GLN A 176 -1.76 -2.88 -18.05
CA GLN A 176 -1.09 -2.66 -19.33
C GLN A 176 0.14 -1.74 -19.24
N GLY A 177 0.60 -1.39 -18.05
CA GLY A 177 1.79 -0.56 -17.84
C GLY A 177 1.55 0.95 -17.87
N ASN A 178 0.29 1.42 -17.95
CA ASN A 178 0.05 2.86 -17.89
C ASN A 178 0.28 3.39 -16.46
N GLY A 179 1.43 4.05 -16.29
CA GLY A 179 1.97 4.61 -15.05
C GLY A 179 1.14 5.71 -14.36
N CYS A 180 1.69 6.20 -13.25
CA CYS A 180 1.23 7.44 -12.63
C CYS A 180 1.37 8.61 -13.62
N PRO A 181 0.33 9.45 -13.82
CA PRO A 181 0.38 10.53 -14.80
C PRO A 181 1.33 11.66 -14.39
N TYR A 182 1.63 11.83 -13.10
CA TYR A 182 2.61 12.81 -12.64
C TYR A 182 4.04 12.33 -12.91
N CYS A 183 4.39 11.11 -12.48
CA CYS A 183 5.71 10.53 -12.79
C CYS A 183 5.98 10.43 -14.30
N GLY A 184 4.94 10.16 -15.10
CA GLY A 184 5.02 10.10 -16.55
C GLY A 184 4.90 11.44 -17.26
N ASN A 185 4.93 12.58 -16.55
CA ASN A 185 4.81 13.95 -17.10
C ASN A 185 3.57 14.21 -17.97
N LYS A 186 2.51 13.41 -17.79
CA LYS A 186 1.21 13.57 -18.46
C LYS A 186 0.31 14.58 -17.75
N LYS A 187 0.55 14.82 -16.45
CA LYS A 187 -0.09 15.87 -15.65
C LYS A 187 0.98 16.63 -14.88
N VAL A 188 0.78 17.93 -14.73
CA VAL A 188 1.63 18.79 -13.90
C VAL A 188 1.24 18.68 -12.42
N LEU A 189 2.26 18.67 -11.57
CA LEU A 189 2.18 18.75 -10.13
C LEU A 189 3.27 19.73 -9.67
N LYS A 190 2.82 20.88 -9.16
CA LYS A 190 3.70 21.95 -8.68
C LYS A 190 4.61 21.47 -7.54
N GLY A 191 5.88 21.85 -7.60
CA GLY A 191 6.93 21.41 -6.69
C GLY A 191 7.56 20.07 -7.07
N TYR A 192 7.00 19.32 -8.02
CA TYR A 192 7.44 17.96 -8.36
C TYR A 192 7.96 17.86 -9.80
N ASN A 193 7.08 18.02 -10.79
CA ASN A 193 7.43 17.81 -12.20
C ASN A 193 7.14 19.01 -13.10
N ASP A 194 6.82 20.15 -12.50
CA ASP A 194 6.66 21.41 -13.22
C ASP A 194 8.00 22.00 -13.65
N LEU A 195 7.97 22.89 -14.64
CA LEU A 195 9.16 23.49 -15.24
C LEU A 195 9.98 24.31 -14.23
N GLU A 196 9.32 25.07 -13.35
CA GLU A 196 9.99 25.93 -12.37
C GLU A 196 10.79 25.10 -11.36
N SER A 197 10.22 23.98 -10.90
CA SER A 197 10.86 23.10 -9.92
C SER A 197 11.94 22.20 -10.53
N CYS A 198 11.77 21.75 -11.78
CA CYS A 198 12.74 20.86 -12.43
C CYS A 198 13.88 21.61 -13.14
N TYR A 199 13.63 22.82 -13.66
CA TYR A 199 14.59 23.57 -14.49
C TYR A 199 14.49 25.09 -14.18
N PRO A 200 14.87 25.52 -12.97
CA PRO A 200 14.72 26.91 -12.53
C PRO A 200 15.44 27.90 -13.47
N GLU A 201 16.60 27.53 -14.02
CA GLU A 201 17.38 28.35 -14.96
C GLU A 201 16.71 28.52 -16.34
N ILE A 202 15.88 27.55 -16.74
CA ILE A 202 15.07 27.65 -17.95
C ILE A 202 13.82 28.47 -17.65
N ALA A 203 13.18 28.24 -16.50
CA ALA A 203 12.00 28.98 -16.06
C ALA A 203 12.28 30.48 -15.89
N GLU A 204 13.48 30.87 -15.48
CA GLU A 204 13.91 32.28 -15.41
C GLU A 204 13.83 32.99 -16.76
N LYS A 205 14.05 32.26 -17.86
CA LYS A 205 13.98 32.79 -19.23
C LYS A 205 12.55 32.87 -19.78
N TRP A 206 11.54 32.59 -18.96
CA TRP A 206 10.14 32.66 -19.37
C TRP A 206 9.68 34.11 -19.57
N ASP A 207 9.12 34.41 -20.74
CA ASP A 207 8.57 35.75 -21.01
C ASP A 207 7.18 35.89 -20.36
N ARG A 208 7.15 36.45 -19.15
CA ARG A 208 5.91 36.60 -18.35
C ARG A 208 4.87 37.50 -19.01
N ILE A 209 5.27 38.49 -19.80
CA ILE A 209 4.34 39.43 -20.44
C ILE A 209 3.68 38.73 -21.63
N ARG A 210 4.47 38.11 -22.51
CA ARG A 210 3.93 37.49 -23.73
C ARG A 210 3.21 36.17 -23.49
N ASN A 211 3.52 35.47 -22.40
CA ASN A 211 2.85 34.21 -22.05
C ASN A 211 1.68 34.39 -21.08
N ALA A 212 1.38 35.62 -20.60
CA ALA A 212 0.32 35.85 -19.64
C ALA A 212 -1.03 35.27 -20.11
N PRO A 213 -1.82 34.61 -19.23
CA PRO A 213 -1.60 34.43 -17.79
C PRO A 213 -0.80 33.16 -17.43
N ALA A 214 -0.20 32.47 -18.41
CA ALA A 214 0.46 31.20 -18.19
C ALA A 214 1.82 31.36 -17.48
N LEU A 215 2.05 30.50 -16.49
CA LEU A 215 3.26 30.47 -15.67
C LEU A 215 4.05 29.17 -15.89
N PRO A 216 5.39 29.18 -15.68
CA PRO A 216 6.24 27.99 -15.83
C PRO A 216 5.76 26.79 -15.00
N ASP A 217 5.31 27.03 -13.77
CA ASP A 217 4.84 26.00 -12.83
C ASP A 217 3.55 25.28 -13.30
N GLY A 218 2.88 25.80 -14.33
CA GLY A 218 1.71 25.19 -14.96
C GLY A 218 2.03 24.15 -16.02
N PHE A 219 3.31 23.90 -16.33
CA PHE A 219 3.73 22.99 -17.39
C PHE A 219 4.78 22.01 -16.92
N THR A 220 4.71 20.77 -17.40
CA THR A 220 5.82 19.82 -17.23
C THR A 220 6.97 20.17 -18.17
N SER A 221 8.18 19.79 -17.79
CA SER A 221 9.38 19.93 -18.66
C SER A 221 9.19 19.22 -20.01
N ALA A 222 8.50 18.08 -20.04
CA ALA A 222 8.22 17.34 -21.27
C ALA A 222 7.13 17.97 -22.18
N SER A 223 6.58 19.13 -21.83
CA SER A 223 5.47 19.76 -22.57
C SER A 223 5.87 20.19 -23.98
N ALA A 224 5.09 19.77 -24.98
CA ALA A 224 5.25 20.22 -26.37
C ALA A 224 4.70 21.63 -26.63
N ARG A 225 4.21 22.34 -25.58
CA ARG A 225 3.67 23.70 -25.71
C ARG A 225 4.79 24.66 -26.14
N ARG A 226 4.53 25.44 -27.19
CA ARG A 226 5.41 26.54 -27.62
C ARG A 226 5.07 27.79 -26.81
N VAL A 227 6.09 28.41 -26.23
CA VAL A 227 5.97 29.62 -25.40
C VAL A 227 7.07 30.61 -25.77
N TYR A 228 6.86 31.87 -25.41
CA TYR A 228 7.86 32.91 -25.60
C TYR A 228 8.92 32.83 -24.50
N TRP A 229 10.17 33.02 -24.90
CA TRP A 229 11.32 33.07 -24.00
C TRP A 229 12.00 34.43 -24.18
N THR A 230 12.55 34.99 -23.12
CA THR A 230 13.20 36.31 -23.15
C THR A 230 14.46 36.32 -24.03
N ASP A 231 15.10 35.17 -24.22
CA ASP A 231 16.31 34.97 -25.02
C ASP A 231 16.02 34.48 -26.45
N ARG A 232 14.76 34.49 -26.91
CA ARG A 232 14.36 34.06 -28.26
C ARG A 232 13.38 35.04 -28.89
N VAL A 233 13.46 35.16 -30.22
CA VAL A 233 12.54 36.00 -31.00
C VAL A 233 11.21 35.29 -31.26
N LYS A 234 11.24 33.97 -31.53
CA LYS A 234 10.06 33.15 -31.86
C LYS A 234 9.77 32.17 -30.72
N PRO A 235 8.50 31.76 -30.53
CA PRO A 235 8.15 30.81 -29.48
C PRO A 235 8.68 29.41 -29.80
N VAL A 236 9.27 28.76 -28.78
CA VAL A 236 9.90 27.43 -28.85
C VAL A 236 9.24 26.51 -27.83
N LYS A 237 9.20 25.20 -28.10
CA LYS A 237 8.61 24.22 -27.18
C LYS A 237 9.36 24.19 -25.86
N ILE A 238 8.64 23.99 -24.77
CA ILE A 238 9.24 23.74 -23.44
C ILE A 238 10.17 22.53 -23.50
N SER A 239 9.68 21.41 -24.05
CA SER A 239 10.45 20.18 -24.21
C SER A 239 11.70 20.30 -25.07
N ASP A 240 11.82 21.31 -25.93
CA ASP A 240 13.03 21.50 -26.73
C ASP A 240 14.13 22.23 -25.94
N ARG A 241 13.78 22.78 -24.78
CA ARG A 241 14.73 23.46 -23.89
C ARG A 241 15.20 22.60 -22.72
N THR A 242 14.42 21.59 -22.33
CA THR A 242 14.66 20.73 -21.15
C THR A 242 15.08 19.31 -21.51
N LYS A 243 15.60 19.10 -22.72
CA LYS A 243 16.10 17.81 -23.22
C LYS A 243 17.59 17.66 -22.97
#